data_AF-A0A948VHZ8-F1
#
_entry.id   AF-A0A948VHZ8-F1
#
_cell.length_a   1.000
_cell.length_b   1.000
_cell.length_c   1.000
_cell.angle_alpha   90.00
_cell.angle_beta   90.00
_cell.angle_gamma   90.00
#
_symmetry.space_group_name_H-M   'P 1'
#
loop_
_entity.id
_entity.type
_entity.pdbx_description
1 polymer ?
#
loop_
_entity_poly.entity_id
_entity_poly.type
_entity_poly.pdbx_seq_one_letter_code
_entity_poly.pdbx_strand_id
1 'polypeptide(L)'
;MKIQNGAGNRVAAARTGNSADIEYFLKKVYNETEMLLRIYRKLLKYFGPQGWWPINALYDPSKKTFTRAEKFEIMAGAILTQNTSWNNVEKALSNLRKEKLLDITAISEVNIKILRGVIRPSGFFKQKASRLKNFARRVRTEADRSYGNITREYLLSLNG
;
A
#
# COMPACT_ATOMS: atom_id res chain seq x y z
N MET A 1 -27.56 2.00 16.73
CA MET A 1 -27.56 0.54 16.46
C MET A 1 -26.10 0.12 16.30
N LYS A 2 -25.57 -0.67 17.26
CA LYS A 2 -24.14 -0.91 17.44
C LYS A 2 -23.56 -1.78 16.30
N ILE A 3 -22.39 -1.37 15.83
CA ILE A 3 -21.49 -2.09 14.92
C ILE A 3 -20.91 -3.28 15.71
N GLN A 4 -21.04 -4.51 15.19
CA GLN A 4 -20.33 -5.68 15.73
C GLN A 4 -19.25 -6.16 14.75
N ASN A 5 -18.06 -6.33 15.33
CA ASN A 5 -16.78 -6.60 14.70
C ASN A 5 -16.70 -8.02 14.10
N GLY A 6 -16.28 -8.13 12.85
CA GLY A 6 -15.99 -9.39 12.14
C GLY A 6 -14.71 -10.12 12.55
N ALA A 7 -14.16 -9.84 13.75
CA ALA A 7 -13.00 -10.53 14.30
C ALA A 7 -13.37 -11.78 15.14
N GLY A 8 -14.66 -12.03 15.37
CA GLY A 8 -15.13 -13.08 16.28
C GLY A 8 -15.20 -14.50 15.72
N ASN A 9 -15.06 -14.71 14.40
CA ASN A 9 -15.55 -15.95 13.78
C ASN A 9 -14.50 -17.01 13.41
N ARG A 10 -13.25 -16.89 13.90
CA ARG A 10 -12.22 -17.95 13.70
C ARG A 10 -11.94 -18.79 14.95
N VAL A 11 -12.42 -18.37 16.11
CA VAL A 11 -12.23 -19.09 17.38
C VAL A 11 -13.49 -19.87 17.79
N ALA A 12 -14.60 -19.72 17.06
CA ALA A 12 -15.87 -20.37 17.37
C ALA A 12 -15.97 -21.83 16.90
N ALA A 13 -15.11 -22.27 15.99
CA ALA A 13 -15.12 -23.65 15.46
C ALA A 13 -14.48 -24.70 16.40
N ALA A 14 -13.97 -24.30 17.57
CA ALA A 14 -13.24 -25.17 18.49
C ALA A 14 -14.07 -25.73 19.65
N ARG A 15 -15.41 -25.65 19.61
CA ARG A 15 -16.26 -26.03 20.77
C ARG A 15 -16.89 -27.42 20.72
N THR A 16 -16.61 -28.23 19.69
CA THR A 16 -17.14 -29.61 19.58
C THR A 16 -16.18 -30.60 18.89
N GLY A 17 -14.86 -30.37 18.94
CA GLY A 17 -13.86 -31.31 18.42
C GLY A 17 -13.23 -32.15 19.54
N ASN A 18 -12.96 -33.44 19.28
CA ASN A 18 -12.26 -34.30 20.24
C ASN A 18 -10.86 -33.74 20.54
N SER A 19 -10.31 -34.00 21.73
CA SER A 19 -8.98 -33.53 22.19
C SER A 19 -7.88 -33.75 21.14
N ALA A 20 -7.94 -34.87 20.42
CA ALA A 20 -7.00 -35.21 19.34
C ALA A 20 -7.11 -34.28 18.11
N ASP A 21 -8.30 -33.80 17.77
CA ASP A 21 -8.51 -32.90 16.61
C ASP A 21 -7.95 -31.50 16.90
N ILE A 22 -8.11 -31.04 18.14
CA ILE A 22 -7.55 -29.77 18.60
C ILE A 22 -6.02 -29.85 18.61
N GLU A 23 -5.45 -30.94 19.13
CA GLU A 23 -4.00 -31.14 19.17
C GLU A 23 -3.40 -31.20 17.76
N TYR A 24 -4.04 -31.94 16.84
CA TYR A 24 -3.63 -31.99 15.43
C TYR A 24 -3.67 -30.62 14.77
N PHE A 25 -4.76 -29.87 14.97
CA PHE A 25 -4.91 -28.52 14.41
C PHE A 25 -3.83 -27.57 14.94
N LEU A 26 -3.59 -27.55 16.26
CA LEU A 26 -2.55 -26.71 16.86
C LEU A 26 -1.16 -27.08 16.34
N LYS A 27 -0.85 -28.37 16.25
CA LYS A 27 0.44 -28.87 15.74
C LYS A 27 0.64 -28.51 14.27
N LYS A 28 -0.43 -28.57 13.46
CA LYS A 28 -0.42 -28.17 12.06
C LYS A 28 -0.18 -26.66 11.90
N VAL A 29 -0.95 -25.82 12.59
CA VAL A 29 -0.80 -24.35 12.54
C VAL A 29 0.57 -23.90 13.05
N TYR A 30 1.07 -24.52 14.11
CA TYR A 30 2.40 -24.25 14.65
C TYR A 30 3.51 -24.62 13.65
N ASN A 31 3.41 -25.79 13.01
CA ASN A 31 4.36 -26.22 11.97
C ASN A 31 4.35 -25.29 10.75
N GLU A 32 3.19 -24.82 10.31
CA GLU A 32 3.08 -23.85 9.20
C GLU A 32 3.73 -22.51 9.56
N THR A 33 3.52 -22.03 10.79
CA THR A 33 4.13 -20.78 11.29
C THR A 33 5.66 -20.91 11.37
N GLU A 34 6.16 -22.02 11.91
CA GLU A 34 7.61 -22.30 11.97
C GLU A 34 8.22 -22.40 10.58
N MET A 35 7.54 -23.05 9.63
CA MET A 35 7.98 -23.12 8.24
C MET A 35 8.07 -21.72 7.61
N LEU A 36 7.03 -20.90 7.77
CA LEU A 36 6.99 -19.51 7.27
C LEU A 36 8.11 -18.67 7.89
N LEU A 37 8.31 -18.74 9.21
CA LEU A 37 9.38 -18.02 9.90
C LEU A 37 10.76 -18.48 9.43
N ARG A 38 10.93 -19.78 9.16
CA ARG A 38 12.19 -20.32 8.64
C ARG A 38 12.48 -19.83 7.22
N ILE A 39 11.47 -19.78 6.35
CA ILE A 39 11.58 -19.20 5.00
C ILE A 39 11.92 -17.72 5.11
N TYR A 40 11.16 -16.96 5.90
CA TYR A 40 11.39 -15.53 6.12
C TYR A 40 12.82 -15.25 6.60
N ARG A 41 13.30 -15.96 7.62
CA ARG A 41 14.67 -15.81 8.14
C ARG A 41 15.73 -16.11 7.08
N LYS A 42 15.54 -17.14 6.26
CA LYS A 42 16.46 -17.46 5.14
C LYS A 42 16.50 -16.35 4.10
N LEU A 43 15.34 -15.88 3.66
CA LEU A 43 15.24 -14.79 2.68
C LEU A 43 15.81 -13.49 3.24
N LEU A 44 15.49 -13.15 4.49
CA LEU A 44 16.02 -11.96 5.17
C LEU A 44 17.54 -12.03 5.32
N LYS A 45 18.11 -13.19 5.67
CA LYS A 45 19.56 -13.38 5.77
C LYS A 45 20.25 -13.21 4.42
N TYR A 46 19.64 -13.72 3.35
CA TYR A 46 20.24 -13.70 2.01
C TYR A 46 20.15 -12.31 1.36
N PHE A 47 18.96 -11.69 1.40
CA PHE A 47 18.71 -10.43 0.72
C PHE A 47 18.99 -9.20 1.60
N GLY A 48 18.92 -9.34 2.93
CA GLY A 48 18.95 -8.21 3.86
C GLY A 48 17.63 -7.42 3.86
N PRO A 49 17.51 -6.38 4.70
CA PRO A 49 16.37 -5.46 4.67
C PRO A 49 16.24 -4.81 3.29
N GLN A 50 15.18 -5.12 2.55
CA GLN A 50 15.03 -4.66 1.16
C GLN A 50 14.51 -3.24 1.03
N GLY A 51 13.98 -2.66 2.11
CA GLY A 51 13.40 -1.33 2.05
C GLY A 51 12.26 -1.22 1.06
N TRP A 52 11.24 -2.06 1.25
CA TRP A 52 10.14 -2.33 0.30
C TRP A 52 9.37 -1.11 -0.21
N TRP A 53 9.62 0.09 0.35
CA TRP A 53 9.19 1.34 -0.24
C TRP A 53 10.21 2.48 -0.05
N PRO A 54 11.03 2.81 -1.06
CA PRO A 54 11.93 3.94 -0.99
C PRO A 54 11.14 5.24 -1.22
N ILE A 55 11.36 6.22 -0.35
CA ILE A 55 10.78 7.57 -0.48
C ILE A 55 11.90 8.49 -0.91
N ASN A 56 11.65 9.35 -1.89
CA ASN A 56 12.70 10.10 -2.53
C ASN A 56 13.83 9.23 -3.14
N ALA A 57 13.56 7.95 -3.45
CA ALA A 57 14.57 6.95 -3.84
C ALA A 57 15.58 6.58 -2.73
N LEU A 58 15.28 6.88 -1.46
CA LEU A 58 16.07 6.48 -0.30
C LEU A 58 15.23 5.62 0.64
N TYR A 59 15.86 4.60 1.23
CA TYR A 59 15.26 3.79 2.29
C TYR A 59 15.89 4.15 3.63
N ASP A 60 15.05 4.45 4.63
CA ASP A 60 15.47 4.65 6.01
C ASP A 60 14.64 3.74 6.94
N PRO A 61 15.22 2.62 7.44
CA PRO A 61 14.53 1.70 8.35
C PRO A 61 14.22 2.32 9.73
N SER A 62 14.90 3.40 10.10
CA SER A 62 14.71 4.07 11.39
C SER A 62 13.55 5.07 11.37
N LYS A 63 13.11 5.49 10.16
CA LYS A 63 12.03 6.45 9.98
C LYS A 63 10.67 5.84 10.27
N LYS A 64 10.08 6.25 11.40
CA LYS A 64 8.73 5.81 11.84
C LYS A 64 7.60 6.78 11.49
N THR A 65 7.94 8.00 11.12
CA THR A 65 6.98 9.07 10.83
C THR A 65 7.21 9.61 9.44
N PHE A 66 6.14 9.72 8.66
CA PHE A 66 6.16 10.22 7.29
C PHE A 66 5.40 11.53 7.21
N THR A 67 5.94 12.50 6.47
CA THR A 67 5.22 13.73 6.15
C THR A 67 4.04 13.44 5.22
N ARG A 68 3.14 14.41 5.07
CA ARG A 68 1.99 14.27 4.16
C ARG A 68 2.40 14.01 2.71
N ALA A 69 3.45 14.70 2.24
CA ALA A 69 3.99 14.51 0.90
C ALA A 69 4.59 13.10 0.71
N GLU A 70 5.31 12.60 1.72
CA GLU A 70 5.89 11.26 1.69
C GLU A 70 4.82 10.15 1.69
N LYS A 71 3.76 10.30 2.50
CA LYS A 71 2.60 9.40 2.45
C LYS A 71 1.95 9.41 1.08
N PHE A 72 1.85 10.59 0.45
CA PHE A 72 1.29 10.70 -0.90
C PHE A 72 2.20 10.06 -1.96
N GLU A 73 3.51 10.21 -1.87
CA GLU A 73 4.47 9.52 -2.74
C GLU A 73 4.29 8.00 -2.67
N ILE A 74 4.09 7.45 -1.46
CA ILE A 74 3.78 6.03 -1.26
C ILE A 74 2.51 5.64 -2.00
N MET A 75 1.42 6.38 -1.81
CA MET A 75 0.14 6.10 -2.45
C MET A 75 0.24 6.21 -3.98
N ALA A 76 0.94 7.23 -4.48
CA ALA A 76 1.13 7.45 -5.90
C ALA A 76 1.94 6.32 -6.53
N GLY A 77 3.06 5.92 -5.92
CA GLY A 77 3.85 4.80 -6.43
C GLY A 77 3.07 3.48 -6.40
N ALA A 78 2.20 3.24 -5.40
CA ALA A 78 1.37 2.03 -5.36
C ALA A 78 0.42 1.94 -6.56
N ILE A 79 -0.17 3.06 -6.98
CA ILE A 79 -0.97 3.15 -8.21
C ILE A 79 -0.11 2.92 -9.45
N LEU A 80 1.11 3.47 -9.47
CA LEU A 80 2.03 3.39 -10.60
C LEU A 80 2.65 1.99 -10.80
N THR A 81 2.81 1.18 -9.75
CA THR A 81 3.40 -0.17 -9.81
C THR A 81 2.52 -1.19 -10.54
N GLN A 82 1.21 -0.94 -10.66
CA GLN A 82 0.30 -1.89 -11.31
C GLN A 82 0.71 -2.17 -12.78
N ASN A 83 1.00 -3.43 -13.09
CA ASN A 83 1.47 -3.91 -14.39
C ASN A 83 2.70 -3.14 -14.92
N THR A 84 3.69 -2.87 -14.07
CA THR A 84 4.84 -2.01 -14.42
C THR A 84 6.10 -2.41 -13.67
N SER A 85 7.25 -2.40 -14.36
CA SER A 85 8.54 -2.62 -13.72
C SER A 85 8.91 -1.48 -12.77
N TRP A 86 9.57 -1.80 -11.67
CA TRP A 86 9.98 -0.82 -10.67
C TRP A 86 10.82 0.32 -11.26
N ASN A 87 11.79 0.02 -12.13
CA ASN A 87 12.61 1.02 -12.83
C ASN A 87 11.78 2.08 -13.58
N ASN A 88 10.61 1.70 -14.10
CA ASN A 88 9.71 2.63 -14.79
C ASN A 88 8.84 3.43 -13.82
N VAL A 89 8.49 2.85 -12.68
CA VAL A 89 7.83 3.56 -11.57
C VAL A 89 8.75 4.63 -11.02
N GLU A 90 10.02 4.32 -10.76
CA GLU A 90 11.02 5.27 -10.27
C GLU A 90 11.21 6.46 -11.22
N LYS A 91 11.27 6.20 -12.53
CA LYS A 91 11.30 7.26 -13.54
C LYS A 91 10.06 8.14 -13.48
N ALA A 92 8.87 7.56 -13.37
CA ALA A 92 7.62 8.32 -13.26
C ALA A 92 7.56 9.16 -11.96
N LEU A 93 7.96 8.59 -10.82
CA LEU A 93 8.05 9.30 -9.54
C LEU A 93 9.11 10.42 -9.57
N SER A 94 10.24 10.19 -10.23
CA SER A 94 11.27 11.23 -10.44
C SER A 94 10.73 12.38 -11.27
N ASN A 95 10.00 12.09 -12.36
CA ASN A 95 9.36 13.13 -13.18
C ASN A 95 8.32 13.91 -12.36
N LEU A 96 7.48 13.22 -11.59
CA LEU A 96 6.51 13.88 -10.69
C LEU A 96 7.19 14.79 -9.67
N ARG A 97 8.33 14.38 -9.10
CA ARG A 97 9.13 15.23 -8.20
C ARG A 97 9.66 16.48 -8.89
N LYS A 98 10.25 16.33 -10.06
CA LYS A 98 10.80 17.44 -10.86
C LYS A 98 9.72 18.48 -11.19
N GLU A 99 8.52 18.02 -11.53
CA GLU A 99 7.36 18.86 -11.84
C GLU A 99 6.61 19.36 -10.59
N LYS A 100 7.10 19.06 -9.37
CA LYS A 100 6.44 19.40 -8.09
C LYS A 100 4.99 18.88 -8.01
N LEU A 101 4.75 17.72 -8.61
CA LEU A 101 3.45 17.04 -8.67
C LEU A 101 3.30 15.92 -7.63
N LEU A 102 4.26 15.69 -6.73
CA LEU A 102 4.04 14.79 -5.57
C LEU A 102 3.30 15.50 -4.43
N ASP A 103 2.16 16.12 -4.76
CA ASP A 103 1.26 16.74 -3.82
C ASP A 103 -0.20 16.50 -4.23
N ILE A 104 -1.07 16.37 -3.24
CA ILE A 104 -2.49 16.07 -3.44
C ILE A 104 -3.17 17.19 -4.22
N THR A 105 -2.95 18.45 -3.84
CA THR A 105 -3.56 19.60 -4.49
C THR A 105 -3.05 19.69 -5.92
N ALA A 106 -1.74 19.61 -6.11
CA ALA A 106 -1.10 19.66 -7.42
C ALA A 106 -1.65 18.60 -8.38
N ILE A 107 -1.76 17.33 -7.96
CA ILE A 107 -2.33 16.24 -8.80
C ILE A 107 -3.82 16.44 -9.06
N SER A 108 -4.58 16.92 -8.07
CA SER A 108 -6.02 17.13 -8.22
C SER A 108 -6.38 18.19 -9.26
N GLU A 109 -5.46 19.13 -9.50
CA GLU A 109 -5.66 20.31 -10.36
C GLU A 109 -4.96 20.17 -11.72
N VAL A 110 -3.73 19.64 -11.76
CA VAL A 110 -2.88 19.58 -12.98
C VAL A 110 -3.63 19.06 -14.21
N ASN A 111 -3.38 19.66 -15.38
CA ASN A 111 -3.99 19.22 -16.63
C ASN A 111 -3.71 17.71 -16.87
N ILE A 112 -4.76 16.94 -17.18
CA ILE A 112 -4.64 15.48 -17.35
C ILE A 112 -3.67 15.10 -18.48
N LYS A 113 -3.51 15.93 -19.51
CA LYS A 113 -2.55 15.70 -20.61
C LYS A 113 -1.11 15.84 -20.11
N ILE A 114 -0.84 16.82 -19.24
CA ILE A 114 0.48 17.00 -18.61
C ILE A 114 0.77 15.77 -17.73
N LEU A 115 -0.15 15.42 -16.84
CA LEU A 115 0.04 14.28 -15.93
C LEU A 115 0.34 12.99 -16.71
N ARG A 116 -0.41 12.71 -17.78
CA ARG A 116 -0.17 11.56 -18.67
C ARG A 116 1.24 11.55 -19.26
N GLY A 117 1.79 12.70 -19.63
CA GLY A 117 3.16 12.83 -20.12
C GLY A 117 4.19 12.53 -19.02
N VAL A 118 4.00 13.14 -17.85
CA VAL A 118 4.91 12.99 -16.70
C VAL A 118 5.02 11.53 -16.25
N ILE A 119 3.90 10.81 -16.16
CA ILE A 119 3.86 9.41 -15.71
C ILE A 119 3.96 8.39 -16.86
N ARG A 120 4.23 8.83 -18.10
CA ARG A 120 4.30 7.95 -19.28
C ARG A 120 5.21 6.73 -19.13
N PRO A 121 6.38 6.79 -18.45
CA PRO A 121 7.24 5.63 -18.25
C PRO A 121 6.52 4.45 -17.58
N SER A 122 5.51 4.72 -16.75
CA SER A 122 4.80 3.69 -16.01
C SER A 122 3.82 2.84 -16.84
N GLY A 123 3.64 3.07 -18.15
CA GLY A 123 2.66 2.31 -18.95
C GLY A 123 1.21 2.52 -18.48
N PHE A 124 0.21 2.14 -19.29
CA PHE A 124 -1.22 2.39 -19.00
C PHE A 124 -1.51 3.81 -18.45
N PHE A 125 -0.71 4.79 -18.90
CA PHE A 125 -0.59 6.10 -18.26
C PHE A 125 -1.89 6.90 -18.36
N LYS A 126 -2.75 6.58 -19.34
CA LYS A 126 -4.09 7.18 -19.45
C LYS A 126 -4.96 6.80 -18.26
N GLN A 127 -5.05 5.50 -17.93
CA GLN A 127 -5.82 4.99 -16.80
C GLN A 127 -5.18 5.43 -15.48
N LYS A 128 -3.87 5.29 -15.35
CA LYS A 128 -3.13 5.67 -14.13
C LYS A 128 -3.24 7.17 -13.83
N ALA A 129 -3.18 8.04 -14.84
CA ALA A 129 -3.38 9.48 -14.63
C ALA A 129 -4.80 9.78 -14.13
N SER A 130 -5.82 9.10 -14.67
CA SER A 130 -7.19 9.23 -14.18
C SER A 130 -7.32 8.76 -12.74
N ARG A 131 -6.73 7.61 -12.40
CA ARG A 131 -6.74 7.04 -11.05
C ARG A 131 -6.04 7.95 -10.06
N LEU A 132 -4.83 8.42 -10.36
CA LEU A 132 -4.09 9.38 -9.52
C LEU A 132 -4.90 10.65 -9.27
N LYS A 133 -5.51 11.22 -10.31
CA LYS A 133 -6.30 12.44 -10.17
C LYS A 133 -7.56 12.23 -9.33
N ASN A 134 -8.27 11.12 -9.55
CA ASN A 134 -9.45 10.77 -8.75
C ASN A 134 -9.09 10.49 -7.29
N PHE A 135 -8.00 9.74 -7.07
CA PHE A 135 -7.45 9.46 -5.76
C PHE A 135 -7.12 10.77 -5.01
N ALA A 136 -6.33 11.65 -5.64
CA ALA A 136 -5.96 12.92 -5.05
C ALA A 136 -7.18 13.80 -4.75
N ARG A 137 -8.18 13.85 -5.64
CA ARG A 137 -9.44 14.59 -5.37
C ARG A 137 -10.17 14.06 -4.15
N ARG A 138 -10.39 12.74 -4.04
CA ARG A 138 -11.10 12.15 -2.90
C ARG A 138 -10.34 12.36 -1.59
N VAL A 139 -9.05 12.12 -1.62
CA VAL A 139 -8.16 12.36 -0.49
C VAL A 139 -8.13 13.85 -0.11
N ARG A 140 -8.20 14.79 -1.06
CA ARG A 140 -8.32 16.23 -0.79
C ARG A 140 -9.64 16.57 -0.10
N THR A 141 -10.76 16.05 -0.59
CA THR A 141 -12.09 16.34 -0.02
C THR A 141 -12.22 15.78 1.41
N GLU A 142 -11.55 14.68 1.70
CA GLU A 142 -11.55 14.08 3.04
C GLU A 142 -10.42 14.59 3.94
N ALA A 143 -9.41 15.22 3.35
CA ALA A 143 -8.31 15.89 4.02
C ALA A 143 -8.79 16.89 5.05
N ASP A 144 -9.83 17.62 4.68
CA ASP A 144 -10.46 18.67 5.48
C ASP A 144 -11.20 18.08 6.70
N ARG A 145 -11.35 16.75 6.77
CA ARG A 145 -12.01 16.07 7.89
C ARG A 145 -11.06 15.35 8.85
N SER A 146 -9.95 14.77 8.39
CA SER A 146 -8.85 14.24 9.24
C SER A 146 -7.78 13.52 8.41
N TYR A 147 -6.62 14.15 8.15
CA TYR A 147 -5.46 13.50 7.51
C TYR A 147 -4.77 12.40 8.35
N GLY A 148 -5.40 11.96 9.45
CA GLY A 148 -4.90 10.94 10.37
C GLY A 148 -5.54 9.55 10.24
N ASN A 149 -6.71 9.41 9.62
CA ASN A 149 -7.54 8.19 9.69
C ASN A 149 -7.96 7.63 8.32
N ILE A 150 -7.05 7.59 7.34
CA ILE A 150 -7.30 6.87 6.08
C ILE A 150 -7.25 5.36 6.40
N THR A 151 -8.41 4.71 6.48
CA THR A 151 -8.51 3.27 6.79
C THR A 151 -8.32 2.40 5.53
N ARG A 152 -8.03 1.11 5.75
CA ARG A 152 -7.96 0.13 4.66
C ARG A 152 -9.29 0.05 3.91
N GLU A 153 -10.39 0.01 4.65
CA GLU A 153 -11.75 -0.07 4.11
C GLU A 153 -12.05 1.11 3.21
N TYR A 154 -11.60 2.30 3.61
CA TYR A 154 -11.70 3.50 2.80
C TYR A 154 -10.91 3.37 1.49
N LEU A 155 -9.64 2.96 1.55
CA LEU A 155 -8.81 2.77 0.34
C LEU A 155 -9.43 1.75 -0.62
N LEU A 156 -10.06 0.69 -0.11
CA LEU A 156 -10.76 -0.31 -0.93
C LEU A 156 -12.06 0.23 -1.55
N SER A 157 -12.66 1.27 -0.97
CA SER A 157 -13.83 1.96 -1.55
C SER A 157 -13.47 2.94 -2.68
N LEU A 158 -12.17 3.18 -2.90
CA LEU A 158 -11.68 3.94 -4.03
C LEU A 158 -11.73 3.03 -5.25
N ASN A 159 -12.64 3.30 -6.18
CA ASN A 159 -12.70 2.56 -7.45
C ASN A 159 -11.33 2.63 -8.15
N GLY A 160 -10.68 1.46 -8.23
CA GLY A 160 -9.41 1.23 -8.92
C GLY A 160 -9.65 0.61 -10.27
#